data_AF-R8ASG5-F1
#
_entry.id   AF-R8ASG5-F1
#
_cell.length_a   1.000
_cell.length_b   1.000
_cell.length_c   1.000
_cell.angle_alpha   90.00
_cell.angle_beta   90.00
_cell.angle_gamma   90.00
#
_symmetry.space_group_name_H-M   'P 1'
#
loop_
_entity.id
_entity.type
_entity.pdbx_description
1 polymer ?
#
loop_
_entity_poly.entity_id
_entity_poly.type
_entity_poly.pdbx_seq_one_letter_code
_entity_poly.pdbx_strand_id
1 'polypeptide(L)'
;MIDPKKIEQIARQVHESMPKGIRDFGEEAEKKIRQILQAQLAKLDVVNREEFDVQTQVLLRTREKLMQLEARLTELEARQAGETPAEPRD
;
A
#
# COMPACT_ATOMS: atom_id res chain seq x y z
N MET A 1 -18.26 -36.91 -7.01
CA MET A 1 -18.34 -35.58 -6.39
C MET A 1 -18.37 -35.79 -4.89
N ILE A 2 -17.51 -35.13 -4.12
CA ILE A 2 -17.50 -35.26 -2.66
C ILE A 2 -18.65 -34.37 -2.14
N ASP A 3 -19.60 -34.97 -1.43
CA ASP A 3 -20.78 -34.26 -0.92
C ASP A 3 -20.40 -33.36 0.26
N PRO A 4 -20.71 -32.05 0.23
CA PRO A 4 -20.42 -31.11 1.31
C PRO A 4 -21.00 -31.54 2.67
N LYS A 5 -22.18 -32.18 2.64
CA LYS A 5 -22.87 -32.69 3.84
C LYS A 5 -22.11 -33.81 4.55
N LYS A 6 -21.39 -34.66 3.80
CA LYS A 6 -20.58 -35.75 4.38
C LYS A 6 -19.32 -35.18 5.05
N ILE A 7 -18.72 -34.16 4.44
CA ILE A 7 -17.58 -33.43 5.03
C ILE A 7 -18.00 -32.78 6.36
N GLU A 8 -19.18 -32.14 6.40
CA GLU A 8 -19.70 -31.49 7.61
C GLU A 8 -20.02 -32.49 8.72
N GLN A 9 -20.59 -33.66 8.41
CA GLN A 9 -20.85 -34.72 9.40
C GLN A 9 -19.55 -35.28 9.98
N ILE A 10 -18.54 -35.51 9.13
CA ILE A 10 -17.22 -35.97 9.58
C ILE A 10 -16.56 -34.89 10.45
N ALA A 11 -16.66 -33.62 10.07
CA ALA A 11 -16.13 -32.50 10.85
C ALA A 11 -16.80 -32.40 12.24
N ARG A 12 -18.12 -32.57 12.33
CA ARG A 12 -18.86 -32.57 13.59
C ARG A 12 -18.49 -33.77 14.46
N GLN A 13 -18.42 -34.97 13.89
CA GLN A 13 -18.10 -36.19 14.63
C GLN A 13 -16.65 -36.16 15.15
N VAL A 14 -15.71 -35.65 14.35
CA VAL A 14 -14.32 -35.43 14.76
C VAL A 14 -14.21 -34.36 15.84
N HIS A 15 -14.99 -33.28 15.72
CA HIS A 15 -15.06 -32.24 16.75
C HIS A 15 -15.60 -32.79 18.07
N GLU A 16 -16.73 -33.52 18.05
CA GLU A 16 -17.38 -34.14 19.23
C GLU A 16 -16.52 -35.20 19.92
N SER A 17 -15.74 -35.96 19.15
CA SER A 17 -14.86 -37.02 19.66
C SER A 17 -13.52 -36.50 20.18
N MET A 18 -13.21 -35.21 19.97
CA MET A 18 -11.93 -34.64 20.38
C MET A 18 -11.92 -34.31 21.88
N PRO A 19 -10.93 -34.82 22.66
CA PRO A 19 -10.73 -34.42 24.05
C PRO A 19 -10.55 -32.91 24.17
N LYS A 20 -11.03 -32.32 25.28
CA LYS A 20 -10.94 -30.87 25.54
C LYS A 20 -9.54 -30.30 25.27
N GLY A 21 -8.49 -31.01 25.70
CA GLY A 21 -7.10 -30.58 25.47
C GLY A 21 -6.69 -30.46 23.99
N ILE A 22 -7.31 -31.18 23.05
CA ILE A 22 -7.03 -31.04 21.61
C ILE A 22 -7.84 -29.89 21.01
N ARG A 23 -9.07 -29.64 21.49
CA ARG A 23 -9.85 -28.45 21.09
C ARG A 23 -9.18 -27.16 21.54
N ASP A 24 -8.80 -27.10 22.81
CA ASP A 24 -8.10 -25.94 23.39
C ASP A 24 -6.77 -25.71 22.66
N PHE A 25 -6.03 -26.78 22.34
CA PHE A 25 -4.82 -26.70 21.53
C PHE A 25 -5.07 -26.23 20.09
N GLY A 26 -6.17 -26.65 19.47
CA GLY A 26 -6.57 -26.19 18.13
C GLY A 26 -6.90 -24.70 18.10
N GLU A 27 -7.66 -24.20 19.07
CA GLU A 27 -7.96 -22.77 19.20
C GLU A 27 -6.70 -21.93 19.47
N GLU A 28 -5.81 -22.43 20.34
CA GLU A 28 -4.56 -21.75 20.66
C GLU A 28 -3.56 -21.75 19.49
N ALA A 29 -3.54 -22.82 18.70
CA ALA A 29 -2.79 -22.91 17.46
C ALA A 29 -3.37 -21.97 16.39
N GLU A 30 -4.70 -21.92 16.22
CA GLU A 30 -5.34 -20.97 15.29
C GLU A 30 -5.00 -19.52 15.67
N LYS A 31 -5.08 -19.19 16.96
CA LYS A 31 -4.75 -17.86 17.47
C LYS A 31 -3.30 -17.49 17.21
N LYS A 32 -2.35 -18.41 17.45
CA LYS A 32 -0.93 -18.21 17.14
C LYS A 32 -0.69 -18.07 15.63
N ILE A 33 -1.31 -18.91 14.81
CA ILE A 33 -1.20 -18.83 13.34
C ILE A 33 -1.72 -17.48 12.86
N ARG A 34 -2.88 -17.03 13.35
CA ARG A 34 -3.46 -15.71 13.02
C ARG A 34 -2.52 -14.57 13.42
N GLN A 35 -1.96 -14.62 14.63
CA GLN A 35 -1.00 -13.61 15.10
C GLN A 35 0.28 -13.59 14.26
N ILE A 36 0.81 -14.75 13.90
CA ILE A 36 2.01 -14.86 13.04
C ILE A 36 1.69 -14.32 11.65
N LEU A 37 0.55 -14.70 11.05
CA LEU A 37 0.14 -14.18 9.74
C LEU A 37 -0.05 -12.67 9.76
N GLN A 38 -0.70 -12.11 10.79
CA GLN A 38 -0.83 -10.67 10.97
C GLN A 38 0.53 -9.99 11.12
N ALA A 39 1.45 -10.56 11.91
CA ALA A 39 2.79 -10.03 12.10
C ALA A 39 3.66 -10.13 10.83
N GLN A 40 3.47 -11.18 10.02
CA GLN A 40 4.17 -11.33 8.74
C GLN A 40 3.57 -10.41 7.67
N LEU A 41 2.25 -10.24 7.62
CA LEU A 41 1.59 -9.26 6.74
C LEU A 41 1.97 -7.82 7.10
N ALA A 42 2.13 -7.50 8.39
CA ALA A 42 2.61 -6.20 8.84
C ALA A 42 4.11 -5.98 8.57
N LYS A 43 4.87 -7.06 8.35
CA LYS A 43 6.31 -7.03 8.00
C LYS A 43 6.58 -7.07 6.51
N LEU A 44 5.64 -7.58 5.71
CA LEU A 44 5.66 -7.33 4.28
C LEU A 44 5.47 -5.82 4.14
N ASP A 45 6.41 -5.15 3.46
CA ASP A 45 6.41 -3.71 3.12
C ASP A 45 5.18 -3.36 2.26
N VAL A 46 3.99 -3.54 2.82
CA VAL A 46 2.80 -2.86 2.37
C VAL A 46 3.01 -1.45 2.87
N VAL A 47 3.73 -0.66 2.07
CA VAL A 47 3.62 0.80 2.13
C VAL A 47 2.13 1.05 2.24
N ASN A 48 1.68 1.53 3.40
CA ASN A 48 0.25 1.69 3.60
C ASN A 48 -0.21 2.57 2.44
N ARG A 49 -1.34 2.25 1.81
CA ARG A 49 -1.79 2.95 0.59
C ARG A 49 -1.77 4.47 0.80
N GLU A 50 -2.04 4.90 2.03
CA GLU A 50 -1.91 6.27 2.52
C GLU A 50 -0.49 6.84 2.42
N GLU A 51 0.56 6.11 2.82
CA GLU A 51 1.96 6.55 2.71
C GLU A 51 2.41 6.65 1.25
N PHE A 52 1.95 5.72 0.39
CA PHE A 52 2.21 5.77 -1.05
C PHE A 52 1.56 7.02 -1.69
N ASP A 53 0.33 7.32 -1.31
CA ASP A 53 -0.40 8.49 -1.81
C ASP A 53 0.27 9.79 -1.34
N VAL A 54 0.75 9.86 -0.09
CA VAL A 54 1.51 11.01 0.42
C VAL A 54 2.81 11.22 -0.37
N GLN A 55 3.59 10.18 -0.61
CA GLN A 55 4.83 10.29 -1.40
C GLN A 55 4.54 10.76 -2.83
N THR A 56 3.47 10.26 -3.46
CA THR A 56 3.02 10.71 -4.77
C THR A 56 2.67 12.20 -4.78
N GLN A 57 1.97 12.70 -3.76
CA GLN A 57 1.68 14.13 -3.63
C GLN A 57 2.93 14.98 -3.43
N VAL A 58 3.89 14.50 -2.64
CA VAL A 58 5.18 15.19 -2.46
C VAL A 58 5.95 15.28 -3.78
N LEU A 59 5.96 14.21 -4.58
CA LEU A 59 6.58 14.19 -5.90
C LEU A 59 5.90 15.16 -6.87
N LEU A 60 4.57 15.21 -6.90
CA LEU A 60 3.81 16.15 -7.73
C LEU A 60 4.16 17.60 -7.37
N ARG A 61 4.13 17.96 -6.09
CA ARG A 61 4.51 19.30 -5.63
C ARG A 61 5.96 19.65 -5.95
N THR A 62 6.85 18.66 -5.91
CA THR A 62 8.27 18.88 -6.25
C THR A 62 8.43 19.15 -7.74
N ARG A 63 7.71 18.43 -8.61
CA ARG A 63 7.67 18.70 -10.06
C ARG A 63 7.13 20.09 -10.37
N GLU A 64 6.04 20.51 -9.71
CA GLU A 64 5.50 21.86 -9.87
C GLU A 64 6.50 22.94 -9.47
N LYS A 65 7.17 22.78 -8.33
CA LYS A 65 8.22 23.70 -7.89
C LYS A 65 9.41 23.73 -8.84
N LEU A 66 9.81 22.57 -9.38
CA LEU A 66 10.87 22.49 -10.40
C LEU A 66 10.50 23.28 -11.65
N MET A 67 9.31 23.07 -12.21
CA MET A 67 8.84 23.82 -13.38
C MET A 67 8.80 25.33 -13.13
N GLN A 68 8.37 25.76 -11.94
CA GLN A 68 8.38 27.19 -11.58
C GLN A 68 9.78 27.76 -11.48
N LEU A 69 10.73 27.00 -10.93
CA LEU A 69 12.13 27.41 -10.84
C LEU A 69 12.78 27.46 -12.23
N GLU A 70 12.50 26.48 -13.09
CA GLU A 70 12.94 26.48 -14.49
C GLU A 70 12.39 27.70 -15.24
N ALA A 71 11.09 28.00 -15.12
CA ALA A 71 10.50 29.17 -15.75
C ALA A 71 11.13 30.49 -15.25
N ARG A 72 11.35 30.62 -13.94
CA ARG A 72 12.03 31.79 -13.36
C ARG A 72 13.48 31.90 -13.83
N LEU A 73 14.17 30.78 -13.96
CA LEU A 73 15.54 30.76 -14.48
C LEU A 73 15.55 31.24 -15.92
N THR A 74 14.67 30.72 -16.78
CA THR A 74 14.52 31.18 -18.16
C THR A 74 14.20 32.67 -18.25
N GLU A 75 13.29 33.18 -17.42
CA GLU A 75 12.98 34.62 -17.37
C GLU A 75 14.19 35.46 -16.96
N LEU A 76 14.97 34.99 -15.98
CA LEU A 76 16.16 35.69 -15.52
C LEU A 76 17.27 35.65 -16.57
N GLU A 77 17.49 34.49 -17.21
CA GLU A 77 18.43 34.33 -18.31
C GLU A 77 18.07 35.22 -19.51
N ALA A 78 16.79 35.30 -19.89
CA ALA A 78 16.32 36.19 -20.95
C ALA A 78 16.54 37.68 -20.62
N ARG A 79 16.27 38.09 -19.37
CA ARG A 79 16.55 39.46 -18.90
C ARG A 79 18.05 39.76 -18.88
N GLN A 80 18.88 38.78 -18.55
CA GLN A 80 20.34 38.94 -18.46
C GLN A 80 20.99 38.91 -19.85
N ALA A 81 20.41 38.18 -20.81
CA ALA A 81 20.81 38.18 -22.21
C ALA A 81 20.44 39.48 -22.96
N GLY A 82 19.66 40.39 -22.34
CA GLY A 82 19.30 41.68 -22.93
C GLY A 82 18.33 41.57 -24.10
N GLU A 83 17.68 40.42 -24.29
CA GLU A 83 16.61 40.27 -25.29
C GLU A 83 15.37 41.02 -24.79
N THR A 84 15.28 42.28 -25.21
CA THR A 84 14.04 43.04 -25.18
C THR A 84 13.00 42.24 -25.97
N PRO A 85 11.79 41.97 -25.44
CA PRO A 85 10.77 41.26 -26.21
C PRO A 85 10.56 42.04 -27.50
N ALA A 86 10.92 41.44 -28.63
CA ALA A 86 10.71 42.04 -29.93
C ALA A 86 9.20 42.26 -30.09
N GLU A 87 8.78 43.52 -30.03
CA GLU A 87 7.43 43.90 -30.41
C GLU A 87 7.15 43.36 -31.83
N PRO A 88 5.98 42.75 -32.06
CA PRO A 88 5.59 42.35 -33.40
C PRO A 88 5.45 43.63 -34.24
N ARG A 89 6.35 43.80 -35.20
CA ARG A 89 6.29 44.87 -36.21
C ARG A 89 5.17 44.52 -37.19
N ASP A 90 4.05 45.24 -37.10
CA ASP A 90 3.16 45.52 -38.23
C ASP A 90 3.65 46.77 -38.99
#